data_AF-A0A7V1MKC7-F1
#
_entry.id   AF-A0A7V1MKC7-F1
#
_cell.length_a   1.000
_cell.length_b   1.000
_cell.length_c   1.000
_cell.angle_alpha   90.00
_cell.angle_beta   90.00
_cell.angle_gamma   90.00
#
_symmetry.space_group_name_H-M   'P 1'
#
loop_
_entity.id
_entity.type
_entity.pdbx_description
1 polymer ?
#
loop_
_entity_poly.entity_id
_entity_poly.type
_entity_poly.pdbx_seq_one_letter_code
_entity_poly.pdbx_strand_id
1 'polypeptide(L)'
;LHGGVYGEYTYHPVMAVLDDDIATWVGRFMEGFRVNDETMALDLIDEVGPIPGSYLGKTHTRKTWRAQRFEPVAADRSTYPEWLSGGKKTALDYAKSRMEEILKTHKVPPLPEDQDREIDNILEEARMYYKNKGFL
;
A
#
# COMPACT_ATOMS: atom_id res chain seq x y z
N LEU A 1 15.45 1.60 -2.10
CA LEU A 1 14.45 2.25 -1.21
C LEU A 1 13.08 1.56 -1.17
N HIS A 2 12.46 1.18 -2.29
CA HIS A 2 11.29 0.26 -2.30
C HIS A 2 11.61 -0.95 -3.17
N GLY A 3 11.34 -2.17 -2.70
CA GLY A 3 11.65 -3.42 -3.41
C GLY A 3 13.13 -3.84 -3.42
N GLY A 4 13.99 -3.10 -2.72
CA GLY A 4 15.41 -3.43 -2.59
C GLY A 4 15.64 -4.61 -1.66
N VAL A 5 16.52 -5.52 -2.06
CA VAL A 5 16.92 -6.69 -1.28
C VAL A 5 18.45 -6.72 -1.19
N TYR A 6 18.96 -7.11 -0.02
CA TYR A 6 20.39 -7.20 0.27
C TYR A 6 21.12 -5.88 -0.02
N GLY A 7 20.94 -4.87 0.85
CA GLY A 7 21.66 -3.60 0.74
C GLY A 7 21.52 -2.88 -0.61
N GLU A 8 20.34 -2.99 -1.24
CA GLU A 8 20.03 -2.43 -2.57
C GLU A 8 20.79 -3.05 -3.77
N TYR A 9 21.54 -4.13 -3.56
CA TYR A 9 22.22 -4.84 -4.66
C TYR A 9 21.25 -5.55 -5.60
N THR A 10 20.06 -5.89 -5.12
CA THR A 10 19.02 -6.58 -5.90
C THR A 10 17.67 -5.90 -5.72
N TYR A 11 16.80 -6.03 -6.72
CA TYR A 11 15.44 -5.52 -6.69
C TYR A 11 14.45 -6.65 -6.98
N HIS A 12 13.34 -6.70 -6.23
CA HIS A 12 12.28 -7.66 -6.44
C HIS A 12 10.89 -7.00 -6.32
N PRO A 13 10.01 -7.09 -7.33
CA PRO A 13 8.69 -6.44 -7.29
C PRO A 13 7.79 -6.93 -6.15
N VAL A 14 7.86 -8.22 -5.79
CA VAL A 14 7.16 -8.75 -4.59
C VAL A 14 7.61 -8.03 -3.32
N MET A 15 8.89 -7.67 -3.22
CA MET A 15 9.37 -6.90 -2.08
C MET A 15 8.80 -5.47 -2.10
N ALA A 16 8.65 -4.86 -3.28
CA ALA A 16 8.00 -3.55 -3.37
C ALA A 16 6.55 -3.58 -2.84
N VAL A 17 5.82 -4.68 -3.04
CA VAL A 17 4.47 -4.85 -2.45
C VAL A 17 4.52 -5.01 -0.94
N LEU A 18 5.51 -5.73 -0.40
CA LEU A 18 5.69 -5.84 1.05
C LEU A 18 6.08 -4.49 1.68
N ASP A 19 6.95 -3.73 1.02
CA ASP A 19 7.33 -2.39 1.45
C ASP A 19 6.14 -1.43 1.40
N ASP A 20 5.18 -1.63 0.48
CA ASP A 20 3.98 -0.78 0.34
C ASP A 20 3.06 -0.88 1.58
N ASP A 21 2.92 -2.08 2.14
CA ASP A 21 2.24 -2.27 3.43
C ASP A 21 2.93 -1.47 4.55
N ILE A 22 4.26 -1.56 4.63
CA ILE A 22 5.05 -0.85 5.64
C ILE A 22 4.96 0.66 5.46
N ALA A 23 5.11 1.15 4.24
CA ALA A 23 4.99 2.57 3.92
C ALA A 23 3.59 3.10 4.26
N THR A 24 2.55 2.31 4.03
CA THR A 24 1.19 2.71 4.40
C THR A 24 1.04 2.79 5.92
N TRP A 25 1.58 1.83 6.68
CA TRP A 25 1.60 1.91 8.16
C TRP A 25 2.31 3.16 8.66
N VAL A 26 3.49 3.46 8.12
CA VAL A 26 4.26 4.65 8.48
C VAL A 26 3.50 5.92 8.10
N GLY A 27 2.90 5.96 6.92
CA GLY A 27 2.04 7.05 6.46
C GLY A 27 0.89 7.32 7.43
N ARG A 28 0.16 6.27 7.83
CA ARG A 28 -0.91 6.36 8.83
C ARG A 28 -0.42 6.85 10.19
N PHE A 29 0.75 6.41 10.63
CA PHE A 29 1.34 6.91 11.86
C PHE A 29 1.67 8.41 11.76
N MET A 30 2.20 8.85 10.62
CA MET A 30 2.53 10.26 10.37
C MET A 30 1.31 11.17 10.19
N GLU A 31 0.17 10.65 9.71
CA GLU A 31 -1.10 11.40 9.65
C GLU A 31 -1.52 11.92 11.04
N GLY A 32 -1.08 11.26 12.10
CA GLY A 32 -1.41 11.63 13.48
C GLY A 32 -2.88 11.40 13.81
N PHE A 33 -3.36 12.09 14.84
CA PHE A 33 -4.72 11.92 15.34
C PHE A 33 -5.51 13.22 15.22
N ARG A 34 -6.71 13.14 14.67
CA ARG A 34 -7.68 14.23 14.73
C ARG A 34 -8.27 14.27 16.14
N VAL A 35 -8.18 15.40 16.82
CA VAL A 35 -8.74 15.59 18.17
C VAL A 35 -9.93 16.54 18.11
N ASN A 36 -11.13 16.02 18.31
CA ASN A 36 -12.39 16.76 18.42
C ASN A 36 -13.44 15.93 19.16
N ASP A 37 -14.63 16.47 19.38
CA ASP A 37 -15.71 15.81 20.14
C ASP A 37 -16.09 14.43 19.56
N GLU A 38 -16.14 14.29 18.24
CA GLU A 38 -16.45 13.03 17.58
C GLU A 38 -15.33 11.99 17.79
N THR A 39 -14.06 12.37 17.66
CA THR A 39 -12.93 11.43 17.77
C THR A 39 -12.55 11.11 19.22
N MET A 40 -12.87 12.00 20.17
CA MET A 40 -12.75 11.72 21.60
C MET A 40 -13.83 10.75 22.12
N ALA A 41 -15.02 10.77 21.50
CA ALA A 41 -16.11 9.83 21.76
C ALA A 41 -16.54 9.75 23.24
N LEU A 42 -16.51 10.88 23.97
CA LEU A 42 -16.79 10.91 25.42
C LEU A 42 -18.21 10.44 25.75
N ASP A 43 -19.22 10.90 25.00
CA ASP A 43 -20.62 10.48 25.19
C ASP A 43 -20.79 8.97 25.00
N LEU A 44 -20.06 8.39 24.03
CA LEU A 44 -20.09 6.95 23.76
C LEU A 44 -19.45 6.16 24.90
N ILE A 45 -18.36 6.68 25.47
CA ILE A 45 -17.68 6.06 26.62
C ILE A 45 -18.64 6.01 27.82
N ASP A 46 -19.36 7.11 28.09
CA ASP A 46 -20.36 7.17 29.15
C ASP A 46 -21.55 6.23 28.88
N GLU A 47 -22.03 6.19 27.63
CA GLU A 47 -23.13 5.31 27.20
C GLU A 47 -22.77 3.81 27.35
N VAL A 48 -21.53 3.42 27.03
CA VAL A 48 -21.10 2.02 27.10
C VAL A 48 -20.86 1.58 28.54
N GLY A 49 -20.28 2.46 29.37
CA GLY A 49 -20.01 2.18 30.78
C GLY A 49 -18.99 1.05 31.03
N PRO A 50 -18.88 0.57 32.28
CA PRO A 50 -17.94 -0.47 32.67
C PRO A 50 -18.35 -1.86 32.15
N ILE A 51 -17.54 -2.88 32.45
CA ILE A 51 -17.81 -4.28 32.09
C ILE A 51 -19.23 -4.68 32.51
N PRO A 52 -20.06 -5.29 31.62
CA PRO A 52 -19.71 -5.91 30.33
C PRO A 52 -19.86 -5.01 29.08
N GLY A 53 -19.54 -3.72 29.16
CA GLY A 53 -19.62 -2.76 28.04
C GLY A 53 -18.89 -3.19 26.75
N SER A 54 -19.49 -2.92 25.60
CA SER A 54 -18.94 -3.21 24.26
C SER A 54 -19.24 -2.11 23.25
N TYR A 55 -18.25 -1.80 22.41
CA TYR A 55 -18.31 -0.77 21.37
C TYR A 55 -18.65 -1.33 19.98
N LEU A 56 -18.60 -2.65 19.77
CA LEU A 56 -18.71 -3.25 18.44
C LEU A 56 -20.07 -3.00 17.76
N GLY A 57 -21.15 -2.94 18.55
CA GLY A 57 -22.51 -2.70 18.05
C GLY A 57 -22.89 -1.22 17.91
N LYS A 58 -22.00 -0.28 18.23
CA LYS A 58 -22.34 1.13 18.36
C LYS A 58 -22.28 1.86 17.01
N THR A 59 -23.19 2.82 16.83
CA THR A 59 -23.27 3.61 15.58
C THR A 59 -22.00 4.40 15.30
N HIS A 60 -21.36 4.94 16.34
CA HIS A 60 -20.06 5.62 16.23
C HIS A 60 -19.00 4.71 15.63
N THR A 61 -18.79 3.52 16.22
CA THR A 61 -17.86 2.50 15.70
C THR A 61 -18.15 2.18 14.24
N ARG A 62 -19.42 1.94 13.86
CA ARG A 62 -19.80 1.63 12.47
C ARG A 62 -19.44 2.75 11.49
N LYS A 63 -19.53 4.02 11.91
CA LYS A 63 -19.20 5.19 11.07
C LYS A 63 -17.70 5.38 10.91
N THR A 64 -16.91 5.17 11.98
CA THR A 64 -15.50 5.58 12.03
C THR A 64 -14.52 4.45 11.74
N TRP A 65 -14.87 3.19 12.01
CA TRP A 65 -13.91 2.08 12.01
C TRP A 65 -13.17 1.90 10.68
N ARG A 66 -13.82 2.08 9.53
CA ARG A 66 -13.18 1.92 8.21
C ARG A 66 -12.12 2.98 7.94
N ALA A 67 -12.35 4.20 8.42
CA ALA A 67 -11.40 5.29 8.25
C ALA A 67 -10.17 5.12 9.17
N GLN A 68 -10.38 4.53 10.34
CA GLN A 68 -9.36 4.31 11.37
C GLN A 68 -8.61 2.98 11.20
N ARG A 69 -9.20 2.00 10.51
CA ARG A 69 -8.59 0.70 10.26
C ARG A 69 -7.65 0.78 9.06
N PHE A 70 -6.42 0.36 9.27
CA PHE A 70 -5.54 -0.06 8.20
C PHE A 70 -5.72 -1.56 7.94
N GLU A 71 -5.89 -1.93 6.67
CA GLU A 71 -5.89 -3.32 6.23
C GLU A 71 -4.67 -3.56 5.33
N PRO A 72 -3.67 -4.33 5.79
CA PRO A 72 -2.54 -4.72 4.94
C PRO A 72 -2.98 -5.58 3.76
N VAL A 73 -2.22 -5.49 2.67
CA VAL A 73 -2.43 -6.29 1.46
C VAL A 73 -1.68 -7.62 1.55
N ALA A 74 -0.49 -7.64 2.14
CA ALA A 74 0.37 -8.81 2.23
C ALA A 74 0.47 -9.41 3.65
N ALA A 75 0.31 -8.60 4.71
CA ALA A 75 0.34 -9.11 6.07
C ALA A 75 -1.00 -9.73 6.49
N ASP A 76 -1.08 -11.07 6.59
CA ASP A 76 -2.31 -11.77 7.01
C ASP A 76 -2.67 -11.47 8.47
N ARG A 77 -3.93 -11.08 8.70
CA ARG A 77 -4.49 -10.76 10.02
C ARG A 77 -5.52 -11.78 10.53
N SER A 78 -5.68 -12.89 9.81
CA SER A 78 -6.61 -13.96 10.16
C SER A 78 -6.22 -14.62 11.49
N THR A 79 -7.19 -15.18 12.19
CA THR A 79 -6.90 -16.01 13.36
C THR A 79 -6.15 -17.27 12.94
N TYR A 80 -5.45 -17.92 13.87
CA TYR A 80 -4.69 -19.13 13.55
C TYR A 80 -5.55 -20.24 12.90
N PRO A 81 -6.78 -20.57 13.38
CA PRO A 81 -7.63 -21.56 12.72
C PRO A 81 -8.04 -21.16 11.28
N GLU A 82 -8.34 -19.89 11.06
CA GLU A 82 -8.68 -19.35 9.73
C GLU A 82 -7.48 -19.44 8.78
N TRP A 83 -6.29 -19.03 9.24
CA TRP A 83 -5.05 -19.16 8.46
C TRP A 83 -4.72 -20.63 8.14
N LEU A 84 -4.93 -21.53 9.12
CA LEU A 84 -4.69 -22.95 8.98
C LEU A 84 -5.61 -23.59 7.92
N SER A 85 -6.90 -23.26 7.97
CA SER A 85 -7.91 -23.74 7.01
C SER A 85 -7.80 -23.06 5.64
N GLY A 86 -7.31 -21.82 5.59
CA GLY A 86 -7.08 -21.01 4.39
C GLY A 86 -5.83 -21.38 3.59
N GLY A 87 -5.15 -22.48 3.93
CA GLY A 87 -4.00 -22.98 3.18
C GLY A 87 -2.65 -22.43 3.63
N LYS A 88 -2.59 -21.80 4.81
CA LYS A 88 -1.33 -21.37 5.45
C LYS A 88 -0.48 -20.44 4.59
N LYS A 89 -1.13 -19.55 3.84
CA LYS A 89 -0.44 -18.61 2.96
C LYS A 89 0.52 -17.72 3.74
N THR A 90 1.67 -17.46 3.15
CA THR A 90 2.68 -16.54 3.66
C THR A 90 2.44 -15.14 3.11
N ALA A 91 3.07 -14.13 3.73
CA ALA A 91 3.05 -12.78 3.19
C ALA A 91 3.61 -12.70 1.76
N LEU A 92 4.56 -13.57 1.41
CA LEU A 92 5.09 -13.67 0.05
C LEU A 92 4.05 -14.16 -0.96
N ASP A 93 3.15 -15.06 -0.55
CA ASP A 93 2.10 -15.58 -1.44
C ASP A 93 1.08 -14.48 -1.76
N TYR A 94 0.68 -13.71 -0.74
CA TYR A 94 -0.20 -12.56 -0.92
C TYR A 94 0.45 -11.46 -1.76
N ALA A 95 1.71 -11.12 -1.48
CA ALA A 95 2.45 -10.11 -2.22
C ALA A 95 2.66 -10.50 -3.70
N LYS A 96 2.92 -11.79 -3.99
CA LYS A 96 2.99 -12.30 -5.38
C LYS A 96 1.64 -12.18 -6.09
N SER A 97 0.56 -12.62 -5.45
CA SER A 97 -0.78 -12.52 -6.02
C SER A 97 -1.15 -11.06 -6.32
N ARG A 98 -0.80 -10.13 -5.43
CA ARG A 98 -1.03 -8.70 -5.63
C ARG A 98 -0.19 -8.13 -6.76
N MET A 99 1.10 -8.50 -6.84
CA MET A 99 1.99 -8.11 -7.94
C MET A 99 1.39 -8.55 -9.29
N GLU A 100 0.96 -9.80 -9.40
CA GLU A 100 0.35 -10.34 -10.62
C GLU A 100 -0.94 -9.58 -11.01
N GLU A 101 -1.78 -9.27 -10.02
CA GLU A 101 -2.99 -8.47 -10.22
C GLU A 101 -2.66 -7.08 -10.78
N ILE A 102 -1.70 -6.37 -10.18
CA ILE A 102 -1.27 -5.03 -10.62
C ILE A 102 -0.75 -5.10 -12.05
N LEU A 103 0.17 -6.03 -12.36
CA LEU A 103 0.74 -6.18 -13.70
C LEU A 103 -0.31 -6.49 -14.76
N LYS A 104 -1.38 -7.21 -14.39
CA LYS A 104 -2.47 -7.57 -15.30
C LYS A 104 -3.47 -6.43 -15.52
N THR A 105 -3.72 -5.61 -14.51
CA THR A 105 -4.88 -4.70 -14.48
C THR A 105 -4.51 -3.22 -14.59
N HIS A 106 -3.30 -2.84 -14.20
CA HIS A 106 -2.88 -1.45 -14.20
C HIS A 106 -2.76 -0.92 -15.63
N LYS A 107 -3.41 0.23 -15.89
CA LYS A 107 -3.34 0.95 -17.16
C LYS A 107 -2.86 2.37 -16.89
N VAL A 108 -1.77 2.75 -17.53
CA VAL A 108 -1.22 4.10 -17.43
C VAL A 108 -1.96 4.99 -18.45
N PRO A 109 -2.46 6.17 -18.04
CA PRO A 109 -2.97 7.16 -18.99
C PRO A 109 -1.88 7.52 -20.01
N PRO A 110 -2.17 7.51 -21.33
CA PRO A 110 -1.17 7.86 -22.32
C PRO A 110 -0.77 9.33 -22.18
N LEU A 111 0.49 9.62 -22.55
CA LEU A 111 0.94 10.99 -22.68
C LEU A 111 0.25 11.67 -23.87
N PRO A 112 0.10 13.00 -23.85
CA PRO A 112 -0.25 13.76 -25.05
C PRO A 112 0.73 13.45 -26.20
N GLU A 113 0.20 13.29 -27.42
CA GLU A 113 0.97 12.84 -28.59
C GLU A 113 2.16 13.77 -28.91
N ASP A 114 2.02 15.07 -28.67
CA ASP A 114 3.09 16.04 -28.84
C ASP A 114 4.23 15.84 -27.84
N GLN A 115 3.91 15.48 -26.59
CA GLN A 115 4.91 15.19 -25.55
C GLN A 115 5.60 13.84 -25.78
N ASP A 116 4.84 12.82 -26.17
CA ASP A 116 5.39 11.48 -26.45
C ASP A 116 6.39 11.54 -27.62
N ARG A 117 6.03 12.25 -28.70
CA ARG A 117 6.92 12.49 -29.84
C ARG A 117 8.17 13.28 -29.44
N GLU A 118 8.04 14.26 -28.55
CA GLU A 118 9.19 15.04 -28.10
C GLU A 118 10.16 14.21 -27.25
N ILE A 119 9.66 13.28 -26.43
CA ILE A 119 10.49 12.33 -25.71
C ILE A 119 11.28 11.46 -26.69
N ASP A 120 10.63 10.95 -27.74
CA ASP A 120 11.31 10.16 -28.78
C ASP A 120 12.42 10.95 -29.49
N ASN A 121 12.18 12.22 -29.82
CA ASN A 121 13.18 13.10 -30.42
C ASN A 121 14.41 13.26 -29.51
N ILE A 122 14.19 13.53 -28.22
CA ILE A 122 15.26 13.67 -27.22
C ILE A 122 16.08 12.38 -27.09
N LEU A 123 15.40 11.22 -27.08
CA LEU A 123 16.06 9.93 -26.99
C LEU A 123 16.91 9.63 -28.23
N GLU A 124 16.43 9.98 -29.43
CA GLU A 124 17.18 9.76 -30.66
C GLU A 124 18.40 10.68 -30.75
N GLU A 125 18.26 11.97 -30.39
CA GLU A 125 19.39 12.90 -30.32
C GLU A 125 20.47 12.38 -29.36
N ALA A 126 20.07 11.92 -28.17
CA ALA A 126 20.99 11.35 -27.19
C ALA A 126 21.71 10.10 -27.76
N ARG A 127 20.98 9.18 -28.41
CA ARG A 127 21.56 8.00 -29.06
C ARG A 127 22.59 8.39 -30.11
N MET A 128 22.27 9.34 -30.99
CA MET A 128 23.20 9.82 -32.02
C MET A 128 24.45 10.44 -31.42
N TYR A 129 24.29 11.28 -30.39
CA TYR A 129 25.41 11.91 -29.69
C TYR A 129 26.39 10.87 -29.10
N TYR A 130 25.88 9.88 -28.37
CA TYR A 130 26.73 8.85 -27.76
C TYR A 130 27.36 7.91 -28.79
N LYS A 131 26.65 7.58 -29.87
CA LYS A 131 27.21 6.80 -30.99
C LYS A 131 28.35 7.54 -31.68
N ASN A 132 28.20 8.83 -31.95
CA ASN A 132 29.26 9.64 -32.56
C ASN A 132 30.51 9.78 -31.67
N LYS A 133 30.36 9.62 -30.35
CA LYS A 133 31.47 9.59 -29.39
C LYS A 133 32.05 8.19 -29.13
N GLY A 134 31.49 7.14 -29.74
CA GLY A 134 31.95 5.76 -29.55
C GLY A 134 31.60 5.14 -28.19
N PHE A 135 30.60 5.68 -27.50
CA PHE A 135 30.12 5.15 -26.22
C PHE A 135 28.94 4.17 -26.37
N LEU A 136 28.38 4.07 -27.59
CA LEU A 136 27.34 3.13 -28.00
C LEU A 136 27.78 2.40 -29.27
#